data_AF-A0A8C8RWM0-F1
#
_entry.id   AF-A0A8C8RWM0-F1
#
_cell.length_a   1.000
_cell.length_b   1.000
_cell.length_c   1.000
_cell.angle_alpha   90.00
_cell.angle_beta   90.00
_cell.angle_gamma   90.00
#
_symmetry.space_group_name_H-M   'P 1'
#
loop_
_entity.id
_entity.type
_entity.pdbx_description
1 polymer ?
#
loop_
_entity_poly.entity_id
_entity_poly.type
_entity_poly.pdbx_seq_one_letter_code
_entity_poly.pdbx_strand_id
1 'polypeptide(L)'
;MKPFEDALKNQTIGPVLNKATSVECTSPPLSRAANCAMVDELNTEPWYQGEMSRKEAEQLLKKCGDFLVRKSTTNPGSYVLTGMHHRQAKHLLLVDPEGT
;
A
#
# COMPACT_ATOMS: atom_id res chain seq x y z
N MET A 1 -22.04 36.11 -11.04
CA MET A 1 -21.40 35.11 -11.92
C MET A 1 -21.62 33.74 -11.33
N LYS A 2 -22.29 32.82 -12.04
CA LYS A 2 -22.46 31.41 -11.62
C LYS A 2 -21.44 30.56 -12.36
N PRO A 3 -20.28 30.23 -11.76
CA PRO A 3 -19.19 29.55 -12.47
C PRO A 3 -19.55 28.14 -12.97
N PHE A 4 -20.57 27.50 -12.37
CA PHE A 4 -20.93 26.13 -12.67
C PHE A 4 -21.81 25.95 -13.91
N GLU A 5 -22.66 26.93 -14.24
CA GLU A 5 -23.57 26.83 -15.40
C GLU A 5 -22.84 26.98 -16.75
N ASP A 6 -21.72 27.69 -16.79
CA ASP A 6 -20.92 27.84 -18.01
C ASP A 6 -20.12 26.58 -18.35
N ALA A 7 -19.71 25.80 -17.34
CA ALA A 7 -18.97 24.55 -17.54
C ALA A 7 -19.83 23.46 -18.21
N LEU A 8 -21.15 23.45 -17.94
CA LEU A 8 -22.04 22.43 -18.50
C LEU A 8 -22.42 22.70 -19.96
N LYS A 9 -22.40 23.95 -20.41
CA LYS A 9 -22.74 24.33 -21.81
C LYS A 9 -21.66 23.94 -22.82
N ASN A 10 -20.43 23.73 -22.37
CA ASN A 10 -19.31 23.37 -23.24
C ASN A 10 -19.23 21.85 -23.52
N GLN A 11 -20.17 21.05 -23.02
CA GLN A 11 -20.22 19.62 -23.25
C GLN A 11 -21.46 19.23 -24.06
N THR A 12 -21.45 19.42 -25.38
CA THR A 12 -22.34 18.63 -26.25
C THR A 12 -21.74 18.40 -27.66
N ILE A 13 -21.72 17.11 -28.04
CA ILE A 13 -21.67 16.46 -29.37
C ILE A 13 -20.28 16.34 -30.05
N GLY A 14 -19.70 15.17 -30.31
CA GLY A 14 -20.14 13.75 -30.27
C GLY A 14 -18.94 12.79 -30.55
N PRO A 15 -19.09 11.55 -31.09
CA PRO A 15 -20.28 10.72 -31.28
C PRO A 15 -20.24 9.34 -30.55
N VAL A 16 -21.43 8.89 -30.16
CA VAL A 16 -21.99 7.52 -30.29
C VAL A 16 -21.12 6.29 -29.98
N LEU A 17 -21.49 5.65 -28.86
CA LEU A 17 -21.51 4.22 -28.55
C LEU A 17 -21.25 3.24 -29.71
N ASN A 18 -20.11 2.57 -29.68
CA ASN A 18 -19.95 1.21 -30.20
C ASN A 18 -19.66 0.24 -29.05
N LYS A 19 -20.67 -0.59 -28.76
CA LYS A 19 -20.54 -1.85 -28.01
C LYS A 19 -19.58 -2.76 -28.78
N ALA A 20 -18.35 -2.88 -28.31
CA ALA A 20 -17.44 -3.96 -28.66
C ALA A 20 -16.71 -4.41 -27.40
N THR A 21 -17.08 -5.60 -26.95
CA THR A 21 -16.21 -6.63 -26.38
C THR A 21 -14.91 -6.15 -25.73
N SER A 22 -14.85 -6.30 -24.40
CA SER A 22 -13.77 -7.00 -23.70
C SER A 22 -12.48 -7.13 -24.51
N VAL A 23 -11.60 -6.15 -24.37
CA VAL A 23 -10.17 -6.39 -24.47
C VAL A 23 -9.61 -6.11 -23.10
N GLU A 24 -9.61 -7.21 -22.35
CA GLU A 24 -8.72 -7.53 -21.26
C GLU A 24 -7.75 -6.40 -20.94
N CYS A 25 -7.95 -5.77 -19.78
CA CYS A 25 -6.82 -5.31 -18.99
C CYS A 25 -6.00 -6.57 -18.70
N THR A 26 -5.18 -6.99 -19.65
CA THR A 26 -4.11 -7.93 -19.42
C THR A 26 -3.05 -7.14 -18.68
N SER A 27 -3.38 -6.78 -17.43
CA SER A 27 -2.38 -6.83 -16.37
C SER A 27 -1.67 -8.15 -16.62
N PRO A 28 -0.35 -8.18 -16.88
CA PRO A 28 0.35 -9.44 -16.82
C PRO A 28 -0.10 -10.07 -15.51
N PRO A 29 -0.55 -11.33 -15.49
CA PRO A 29 -0.84 -11.98 -14.23
C PRO A 29 0.48 -11.83 -13.49
N LEU A 30 0.50 -10.98 -12.46
CA LEU A 30 1.60 -10.84 -11.53
C LEU A 30 1.60 -12.17 -10.80
N SER A 31 2.18 -13.11 -11.54
CA SER A 31 2.36 -14.48 -11.22
C SER A 31 3.02 -14.46 -9.87
N ARG A 32 2.65 -15.41 -9.04
CA ARG A 32 3.24 -15.67 -7.72
C ARG A 32 4.80 -15.60 -7.68
N ALA A 33 5.48 -15.58 -8.83
CA ALA A 33 6.89 -15.26 -9.02
C ALA A 33 7.28 -13.79 -8.77
N ALA A 34 6.41 -12.79 -9.03
CA ALA A 34 6.66 -11.38 -8.73
C ALA A 34 6.72 -11.11 -7.21
N ASN A 35 6.01 -11.92 -6.42
CA ASN A 35 6.06 -11.85 -4.97
C ASN A 35 7.42 -12.27 -4.41
N CYS A 36 8.21 -13.06 -5.15
CA CYS A 36 9.55 -13.46 -4.73
C CYS A 36 10.59 -12.35 -4.97
N ALA A 37 10.41 -11.53 -6.01
CA ALA A 37 11.32 -10.43 -6.33
C ALA A 37 11.15 -9.25 -5.37
N MET A 38 9.91 -8.86 -5.05
CA MET A 38 9.66 -7.74 -4.12
C MET A 38 10.14 -8.00 -2.69
N VAL A 39 10.03 -9.23 -2.19
CA VAL A 39 10.51 -9.56 -0.83
C VAL A 39 12.04 -9.54 -0.73
N ASP A 40 12.74 -9.80 -1.83
CA ASP A 40 14.20 -9.75 -1.88
C ASP A 40 14.70 -8.30 -1.81
N GLU A 41 14.05 -7.39 -2.54
CA GLU A 41 14.32 -5.95 -2.46
C GLU A 41 14.06 -5.41 -1.04
N LEU A 42 12.94 -5.78 -0.42
CA LEU A 42 12.62 -5.41 0.96
C LEU A 42 13.68 -5.85 1.97
N ASN A 43 14.27 -7.04 1.81
CA ASN A 43 15.32 -7.54 2.73
C ASN A 43 16.60 -6.70 2.71
N THR A 44 16.82 -5.88 1.68
CA THR A 44 17.98 -4.99 1.60
C THR A 44 17.77 -3.66 2.34
N GLU A 45 16.52 -3.34 2.69
CA GLU A 45 16.17 -2.07 3.29
C GLU A 45 16.44 -2.07 4.80
N PRO A 46 17.17 -1.07 5.34
CA PRO A 46 17.58 -1.04 6.75
C PRO A 46 16.42 -0.88 7.73
N TRP A 47 15.25 -0.44 7.25
CA TRP A 47 14.03 -0.26 8.04
C TRP A 47 13.13 -1.51 8.02
N TYR A 48 13.40 -2.50 7.16
CA TYR A 48 12.60 -3.72 7.07
C TYR A 48 13.28 -4.86 7.81
N GLN A 49 12.56 -5.47 8.77
CA GLN A 49 13.13 -6.50 9.64
C GLN A 49 12.57 -7.90 9.41
N GLY A 50 11.86 -8.12 8.30
CA GLY A 50 11.28 -9.43 8.00
C GLY A 50 10.23 -9.84 9.04
N GLU A 51 10.19 -11.14 9.36
CA GLU A 51 9.31 -11.69 10.38
C GLU A 51 9.82 -11.33 11.78
N MET A 52 9.03 -10.53 12.50
CA MET A 52 9.41 -10.04 13.83
C MET A 52 8.17 -9.87 14.70
N SER A 53 8.30 -10.20 15.98
CA SER A 53 7.21 -10.02 16.95
C SER A 53 6.99 -8.55 17.30
N ARG A 54 5.80 -8.24 17.83
CA ARG A 54 5.49 -6.89 18.32
C ARG A 54 6.50 -6.44 19.39
N LYS A 55 6.83 -7.32 20.33
CA LYS A 55 7.70 -7.01 21.46
C LYS A 55 9.15 -6.73 21.02
N GLU A 56 9.68 -7.52 20.09
CA GLU A 56 11.03 -7.29 19.54
C GLU A 56 11.12 -5.95 18.83
N ALA A 57 10.10 -5.60 18.04
CA ALA A 57 10.04 -4.31 17.37
C ALA A 57 10.06 -3.15 18.37
N GLU A 58 9.26 -3.22 19.44
CA GLU A 58 9.22 -2.20 20.49
C GLU A 58 10.58 -2.02 21.19
N GLN A 59 11.37 -3.08 21.33
CA GLN A 59 12.70 -3.04 21.96
C GLN A 59 13.77 -2.41 21.07
N LEU A 60 13.62 -2.49 19.75
CA LEU A 60 14.56 -1.89 18.80
C LEU A 60 14.39 -0.37 18.71
N LEU A 61 13.18 0.15 18.92
CA LEU A 61 12.91 1.58 18.86
C LEU A 61 13.24 2.26 20.18
N LYS A 62 14.18 3.22 20.17
CA LYS A 62 14.69 3.86 21.40
C LYS A 62 14.37 5.34 21.46
N LYS A 63 14.37 6.02 20.31
CA LYS A 63 14.17 7.46 20.17
C LYS A 63 12.84 7.75 19.49
N CYS A 64 12.28 8.93 19.77
CA CYS A 64 11.09 9.39 19.07
C CYS A 64 11.44 9.62 17.59
N GLY A 65 10.63 9.06 16.69
CA GLY A 65 10.90 9.06 15.25
C GLY A 65 11.57 7.79 14.73
N ASP A 66 12.05 6.90 15.60
CA ASP A 66 12.51 5.57 15.17
C ASP A 66 11.31 4.79 14.61
N PHE A 67 11.51 4.09 13.50
CA PHE A 67 10.50 3.22 12.91
C PHE A 67 11.14 2.00 12.24
N LEU A 68 10.32 0.96 12.04
CA LEU A 68 10.64 -0.21 11.24
C LEU A 68 9.37 -0.84 10.69
N VAL A 69 9.48 -1.58 9.60
CA VAL A 69 8.40 -2.40 9.05
C VAL A 69 8.70 -3.87 9.31
N ARG A 70 7.68 -4.63 9.72
CA ARG A 70 7.79 -6.07 9.98
C ARG A 70 6.62 -6.85 9.40
N LYS A 71 6.85 -8.11 9.04
CA LYS A 71 5.80 -9.11 8.83
C LYS A 71 5.24 -9.57 10.17
N SER A 72 3.92 -9.60 10.28
CA SER A 72 3.26 -10.04 11.51
C SER A 72 3.34 -11.56 11.67
N THR A 73 3.90 -12.02 12.79
CA THR A 73 3.93 -13.44 13.16
C THR A 73 2.53 -13.99 13.48
N THR A 74 1.61 -13.15 13.96
CA THR A 74 0.25 -13.55 14.34
C THR A 74 -0.74 -13.53 13.18
N ASN A 75 -0.45 -12.77 12.12
CA ASN A 75 -1.32 -12.61 10.96
C ASN A 75 -0.45 -12.75 9.70
N PRO A 76 -0.27 -13.99 9.19
CA PRO A 76 0.54 -14.24 8.00
C PRO A 76 0.06 -13.40 6.81
N GLY A 77 1.00 -12.81 6.07
CA GLY A 77 0.70 -11.94 4.92
C GLY A 77 0.46 -10.47 5.27
N SER A 78 0.33 -10.13 6.56
CA SER A 78 0.21 -8.74 7.00
C SER A 78 1.56 -8.08 7.28
N TYR A 79 1.71 -6.84 6.82
CA TYR A 79 2.85 -5.98 7.17
C TYR A 79 2.44 -4.91 8.18
N VAL A 80 3.31 -4.61 9.12
CA VAL A 80 3.06 -3.66 10.20
C VAL A 80 4.22 -2.67 10.28
N LEU A 81 3.92 -1.38 10.15
CA LEU A 81 4.83 -0.30 10.50
C LEU A 81 4.79 -0.10 12.02
N THR A 82 5.91 -0.28 12.68
CA THR A 82 6.07 -0.01 14.11
C THR A 82 6.95 1.24 14.27
N GLY A 83 6.47 2.23 15.00
CA GLY A 83 7.16 3.50 15.19
C GLY A 83 7.06 4.02 16.62
N MET A 84 8.09 4.75 17.08
CA MET A 84 8.15 5.31 18.43
C MET A 84 7.75 6.77 18.39
N HIS A 85 6.66 7.11 19.08
CA HIS A 85 6.10 8.45 19.12
C HIS A 85 5.83 8.84 20.57
N HIS A 86 6.49 9.90 21.06
CA HIS A 86 6.33 10.39 22.45
C HIS A 86 6.51 9.26 23.49
N ARG A 87 7.56 8.45 23.35
CA ARG A 87 7.86 7.27 24.22
C ARG A 87 6.82 6.15 24.19
N GLN A 88 5.88 6.19 23.25
CA GLN A 88 4.91 5.13 23.03
C GLN A 88 5.17 4.47 21.68
N ALA A 89 5.25 3.15 21.69
CA ALA A 89 5.25 2.39 20.44
C ALA A 89 3.85 2.40 19.82
N LYS A 90 3.81 2.75 18.55
CA LYS A 90 2.61 2.72 17.71
C LYS A 90 2.79 1.69 16.63
N HIS A 91 1.70 1.03 16.25
CA HIS A 91 1.69 0.01 15.23
C HIS A 91 0.56 0.31 14.24
N LEU A 92 0.90 0.40 12.96
CA LEU A 92 -0.03 0.65 11.88
C LEU A 92 0.03 -0.55 10.92
N LEU A 93 -1.12 -1.15 10.65
CA LEU A 93 -1.25 -2.19 9.64
C LEU A 93 -1.13 -1.53 8.27
N LEU A 94 -0.25 -2.06 7.43
CA LEU A 94 -0.12 -1.65 6.04
C LEU A 94 -1.07 -2.54 5.23
N VAL A 95 -2.14 -1.95 4.76
CA VAL A 95 -3.10 -2.57 3.85
C VAL A 95 -2.92 -1.97 2.48
N ASP A 96 -3.07 -2.78 1.45
CA ASP A 96 -3.11 -2.28 0.09
C ASP A 96 -4.34 -1.36 -0.07
N PRO A 97 -4.23 -0.28 -0.86
CA PRO A 97 -5.34 0.66 -1.06
C PRO A 97 -6.58 0.02 -1.69
N GLU A 98 -6.45 -1.15 -2.31
CA GLU A 98 -7.56 -1.93 -2.86
C GLU A 98 -8.25 -2.84 -1.84
N GLY A 99 -7.74 -2.94 -0.60
CA GLY A 99 -8.45 -3.55 0.53
C GLY A 99 -8.92 -5.00 0.30
N THR A 100 -8.06 -5.85 -0.26
CA THR A 100 -8.36 -7.29 -0.41
C THR A 100 -8.17 -8.05 0.91
#